data_AF-A0A2Z4G6W7-F1
#
_entry.id   AF-A0A2Z4G6W7-F1
#
_cell.length_a   1.000
_cell.length_b   1.000
_cell.length_c   1.000
_cell.angle_alpha   90.00
_cell.angle_beta   90.00
_cell.angle_gamma   90.00
#
_symmetry.space_group_name_H-M   'P 1'
#
loop_
_entity.id
_entity.type
_entity.pdbx_description
1 polymer ?
#
loop_
_entity_poly.entity_id
_entity_poly.type
_entity_poly.pdbx_seq_one_letter_code
_entity_poly.pdbx_strand_id
1 'polypeptide(L)'
;MDNQQIYKKNKLYDMGINVRGIATSIKTKDISELTNKLGLPTPTLIDKTYFENAISNSIENNEIFLTISSKGTILTVGDEVAIESMPIGNLSLDGKAMNFIVGETSMIFAFDFYENGELLRSVINAEDQNLKAEGELLDIEHSEDDFTELIFSLMETVSGDSIYTLEPDAESVRYKFILEDDKAKDEITDTAIATEEHSIEENIKPWWKFW
;
A
#
# COMPACT_ATOMS: atom_id res chain seq x y z
N MET A 1 -19.78 -4.67 -18.27
CA MET A 1 -19.53 -4.29 -16.87
C MET A 1 -20.76 -4.64 -16.06
N ASP A 2 -20.56 -5.35 -14.95
CA ASP A 2 -21.64 -5.80 -14.06
C ASP A 2 -22.20 -4.61 -13.26
N ASN A 3 -23.49 -4.61 -12.94
CA ASN A 3 -24.15 -3.52 -12.21
C ASN A 3 -23.55 -3.30 -10.80
N GLN A 4 -22.96 -4.34 -10.20
CA GLN A 4 -22.23 -4.23 -8.94
C GLN A 4 -20.90 -3.47 -9.10
N GLN A 5 -20.17 -3.66 -10.19
CA GLN A 5 -18.92 -2.92 -10.47
C GLN A 5 -19.20 -1.44 -10.68
N ILE A 6 -20.30 -1.10 -11.37
CA ILE A 6 -20.74 0.29 -11.58
C ILE A 6 -21.10 0.95 -10.25
N TYR A 7 -21.80 0.24 -9.36
CA TYR A 7 -22.14 0.77 -8.04
C TYR A 7 -20.91 0.99 -7.14
N LYS A 8 -19.95 0.06 -7.15
CA LYS A 8 -18.67 0.18 -6.43
C LYS A 8 -17.87 1.40 -6.91
N LYS A 9 -17.71 1.52 -8.23
CA LYS A 9 -17.07 2.66 -8.88
C LYS A 9 -17.73 3.97 -8.41
N ASN A 10 -19.06 4.04 -8.41
CA ASN A 10 -19.79 5.23 -7.96
C ASN A 10 -19.71 5.52 -6.44
N LYS A 11 -19.69 4.50 -5.57
CA LYS A 11 -19.59 4.68 -4.11
C LYS A 11 -18.20 5.16 -3.68
N LEU A 12 -17.14 4.69 -4.35
CA LEU A 12 -15.77 5.13 -4.13
C LEU A 12 -15.56 6.58 -4.60
N TYR A 13 -16.15 6.97 -5.74
CA TYR A 13 -16.06 8.34 -6.25
C TYR A 13 -16.70 9.41 -5.36
N ASP A 14 -17.70 9.05 -4.55
CA ASP A 14 -18.40 10.03 -3.69
C ASP A 14 -17.53 10.52 -2.50
N MET A 15 -16.39 9.86 -2.22
CA MET A 15 -15.44 10.25 -1.16
C MET A 15 -13.97 10.31 -1.58
N GLY A 16 -13.65 9.96 -2.84
CA GLY A 16 -12.28 9.87 -3.36
C GLY A 16 -11.54 8.63 -2.84
N ILE A 17 -10.81 7.96 -3.73
CA ILE A 17 -9.99 6.79 -3.39
C ILE A 17 -8.64 7.25 -2.83
N ASN A 18 -8.31 6.85 -1.61
CA ASN A 18 -7.00 7.06 -1.01
C ASN A 18 -6.44 5.73 -0.52
N VAL A 19 -5.62 5.09 -1.35
CA VAL A 19 -5.08 3.74 -1.10
C VAL A 19 -3.65 3.65 -1.61
N ARG A 20 -2.84 2.94 -0.85
CA ARG A 20 -1.46 2.64 -1.20
C ARG A 20 -1.14 1.20 -0.82
N GLY A 21 -0.16 0.62 -1.50
CA GLY A 21 0.09 -0.79 -1.32
C GLY A 21 1.08 -1.39 -2.29
N ILE A 22 1.08 -2.72 -2.32
CA ILE A 22 1.92 -3.55 -3.16
C ILE A 22 1.03 -4.59 -3.83
N ALA A 23 1.14 -4.73 -5.14
CA ALA A 23 0.61 -5.90 -5.85
C ALA A 23 1.78 -6.80 -6.24
N THR A 24 1.61 -8.12 -6.10
CA THR A 24 2.63 -9.10 -6.48
C THR A 24 1.98 -10.33 -7.11
N SER A 25 2.69 -10.94 -8.05
CA SER A 25 2.36 -12.25 -8.62
C SER A 25 2.58 -13.41 -7.63
N ILE A 26 3.25 -13.17 -6.49
CA ILE A 26 3.38 -14.17 -5.42
C ILE A 26 2.00 -14.38 -4.78
N LYS A 27 1.51 -15.61 -4.82
CA LYS A 27 0.23 -15.99 -4.22
C LYS A 27 0.45 -16.71 -2.90
N THR A 28 0.24 -16.01 -1.77
CA THR A 28 0.52 -16.58 -0.44
C THR A 28 -0.41 -16.05 0.64
N LYS A 29 -0.81 -16.95 1.55
CA LYS A 29 -1.59 -16.60 2.76
C LYS A 29 -0.70 -16.28 3.96
N ASP A 30 0.61 -16.50 3.84
CA ASP A 30 1.57 -16.21 4.91
C ASP A 30 2.22 -14.85 4.64
N ILE A 31 1.85 -13.85 5.44
CA ILE A 31 2.41 -12.50 5.34
C ILE A 31 3.93 -12.50 5.50
N SER A 32 4.48 -13.46 6.25
CA SER A 32 5.92 -13.57 6.53
C SER A 32 6.72 -13.80 5.26
N GLU A 33 6.15 -14.51 4.27
CA GLU A 33 6.80 -14.77 2.99
C GLU A 33 7.04 -13.46 2.23
N LEU A 34 6.10 -12.52 2.30
CA LEU A 34 6.20 -11.22 1.65
C LEU A 34 7.08 -10.27 2.47
N THR A 35 6.88 -10.18 3.78
CA THR A 35 7.63 -9.25 4.65
C THR A 35 9.12 -9.59 4.68
N ASN A 36 9.48 -10.88 4.69
CA ASN A 36 10.88 -11.30 4.63
C ASN A 36 11.57 -10.84 3.33
N LYS A 37 10.87 -10.93 2.19
CA LYS A 37 11.39 -10.44 0.89
C LYS A 37 11.52 -8.92 0.85
N LEU A 38 10.63 -8.22 1.56
CA LEU A 38 10.64 -6.77 1.72
C LEU A 38 11.61 -6.28 2.81
N GLY A 39 12.27 -7.18 3.56
CA GLY A 39 13.15 -6.79 4.67
C GLY A 39 12.41 -6.21 5.88
N LEU A 40 11.12 -6.52 6.04
CA LEU A 40 10.28 -6.06 7.13
C LEU A 40 10.17 -7.11 8.25
N PRO A 41 9.98 -6.69 9.52
CA PRO A 41 9.61 -7.60 10.58
C PRO A 41 8.29 -8.29 10.27
N THR A 42 8.04 -9.47 10.84
CA THR A 42 6.72 -10.10 10.73
C THR A 42 5.70 -9.32 11.56
N PRO A 43 4.59 -8.82 10.97
CA PRO A 43 3.57 -8.10 11.70
C PRO A 43 2.69 -9.05 12.53
N THR A 44 2.01 -8.52 13.54
CA THR A 44 1.12 -9.28 14.41
C THR A 44 -0.25 -9.42 13.75
N LEU A 45 -0.80 -10.64 13.71
CA LEU A 45 -2.16 -10.89 13.23
C LEU A 45 -3.18 -10.21 14.16
N ILE A 46 -4.09 -9.42 13.58
CA ILE A 46 -5.20 -8.80 14.30
C ILE A 46 -6.46 -9.66 14.12
N ASP A 47 -6.96 -9.77 12.90
CA ASP A 47 -8.18 -10.52 12.59
C ASP A 47 -8.29 -10.87 11.09
N LYS A 48 -9.35 -11.62 10.77
CA LYS A 48 -9.84 -11.81 9.40
C LYS A 48 -10.94 -10.79 9.13
N THR A 49 -10.93 -10.24 7.93
CA THR A 49 -11.80 -9.15 7.51
C THR A 49 -12.12 -9.27 6.03
N TYR A 50 -12.68 -8.22 5.44
CA TYR A 50 -13.06 -8.16 4.04
C TYR A 50 -12.28 -7.10 3.29
N PHE A 51 -12.16 -7.27 1.98
CA PHE A 51 -11.42 -6.35 1.11
C PHE A 51 -11.95 -4.92 1.16
N GLU A 52 -13.25 -4.70 1.38
CA GLU A 52 -13.82 -3.35 1.56
C GLU A 52 -13.11 -2.56 2.68
N ASN A 53 -12.69 -3.23 3.75
CA ASN A 53 -11.95 -2.60 4.84
C ASN A 53 -10.49 -2.34 4.45
N ALA A 54 -9.91 -3.21 3.64
CA ALA A 54 -8.53 -3.11 3.14
C ALA A 54 -8.32 -1.96 2.15
N ILE A 55 -9.39 -1.40 1.57
CA ILE A 55 -9.32 -0.24 0.66
C ILE A 55 -10.00 1.00 1.24
N SER A 56 -10.33 0.98 2.53
CA SER A 56 -10.99 2.13 3.17
C SER A 56 -10.00 3.27 3.40
N ASN A 57 -10.48 4.51 3.36
CA ASN A 57 -9.70 5.69 3.73
C ASN A 57 -9.42 5.78 5.25
N SER A 58 -9.74 4.73 6.02
CA SER A 58 -9.66 4.68 7.49
C SER A 58 -8.70 3.61 8.00
N ILE A 59 -7.77 3.14 7.16
CA ILE A 59 -6.71 2.21 7.58
C ILE A 59 -5.82 2.89 8.62
N GLU A 60 -5.54 2.22 9.75
CA GLU A 60 -4.61 2.77 10.74
C GLU A 60 -3.19 2.81 10.17
N ASN A 61 -2.40 3.82 10.55
CA ASN A 61 -1.11 4.12 9.92
C ASN A 61 -0.12 2.93 9.84
N ASN A 62 -0.14 2.01 10.81
CA ASN A 62 0.76 0.86 10.91
C ASN A 62 0.09 -0.48 10.61
N GLU A 63 -1.13 -0.47 10.04
CA GLU A 63 -1.82 -1.68 9.60
C GLU A 63 -1.41 -2.09 8.18
N ILE A 64 -1.49 -3.40 7.94
CA ILE A 64 -1.33 -4.01 6.62
C ILE A 64 -2.40 -5.06 6.41
N PHE A 65 -3.01 -5.07 5.23
CA PHE A 65 -4.02 -6.03 4.86
C PHE A 65 -3.49 -6.90 3.73
N LEU A 66 -3.62 -8.22 3.90
CA LEU A 66 -3.26 -9.21 2.89
C LEU A 66 -4.52 -9.74 2.23
N THR A 67 -4.64 -9.54 0.93
CA THR A 67 -5.77 -10.02 0.13
C THR A 67 -5.27 -10.89 -1.01
N ILE A 68 -5.77 -12.13 -1.09
CA ILE A 68 -5.42 -13.05 -2.18
C ILE A 68 -6.23 -12.68 -3.42
N SER A 69 -5.54 -12.48 -4.54
CA SER A 69 -6.17 -12.29 -5.84
C SER A 69 -6.12 -13.57 -6.68
N SER A 70 -6.65 -13.49 -7.90
CA SER A 70 -6.75 -14.62 -8.82
C SER A 70 -5.37 -15.17 -9.20
N LYS A 71 -4.37 -14.31 -9.45
CA LYS A 71 -3.01 -14.71 -9.85
C LYS A 71 -1.93 -14.38 -8.81
N GLY A 72 -2.23 -13.63 -7.76
CA GLY A 72 -1.21 -13.19 -6.80
C GLY A 72 -1.78 -12.75 -5.46
N THR A 73 -1.17 -11.70 -4.91
CA THR A 73 -1.54 -11.09 -3.63
C THR A 73 -1.49 -9.57 -3.76
N ILE A 74 -2.43 -8.90 -3.08
CA ILE A 74 -2.44 -7.44 -2.91
C ILE A 74 -2.26 -7.15 -1.41
N LEU A 75 -1.29 -6.31 -1.11
CA LEU A 75 -1.07 -5.70 0.19
C LEU A 75 -1.57 -4.26 0.13
N THR A 76 -2.45 -3.87 1.04
CA THR A 76 -2.75 -2.46 1.28
C THR A 76 -2.26 -2.07 2.66
N VAL A 77 -1.79 -0.83 2.79
CA VAL A 77 -1.07 -0.40 3.99
C VAL A 77 -1.51 0.98 4.45
N GLY A 78 -1.35 1.24 5.74
CA GLY A 78 -1.46 2.57 6.31
C GLY A 78 -0.23 3.44 6.03
N ASP A 79 -0.34 4.72 6.39
CA ASP A 79 0.62 5.75 5.98
C ASP A 79 2.03 5.63 6.56
N GLU A 80 2.20 4.99 7.72
CA GLU A 80 3.50 4.81 8.37
C GLU A 80 4.28 3.62 7.79
N VAL A 81 3.66 2.78 6.96
CA VAL A 81 4.35 1.68 6.26
C VAL A 81 5.06 2.23 5.02
N ALA A 82 6.36 2.48 5.11
CA ALA A 82 7.16 3.15 4.08
C ALA A 82 7.47 2.28 2.83
N ILE A 83 6.46 1.98 2.02
CA ILE A 83 6.56 1.10 0.82
C ILE A 83 7.48 1.62 -0.28
N GLU A 84 7.73 2.93 -0.32
CA GLU A 84 8.58 3.61 -1.32
C GLU A 84 10.06 3.26 -1.15
N SER A 85 10.45 2.87 0.06
CA SER A 85 11.84 2.52 0.39
C SER A 85 12.11 1.02 0.36
N MET A 86 11.08 0.22 0.10
CA MET A 86 11.19 -1.24 0.19
C MET A 86 11.82 -1.84 -1.08
N PRO A 87 12.56 -2.96 -0.95
CA PRO A 87 13.15 -3.65 -2.09
C PRO A 87 12.10 -4.46 -2.87
N ILE A 88 11.15 -3.77 -3.51
CA ILE A 88 10.02 -4.37 -4.26
C ILE A 88 10.50 -5.36 -5.33
N GLY A 89 11.67 -5.12 -5.93
CA GLY A 89 12.30 -6.04 -6.88
C GLY A 89 12.39 -7.48 -6.36
N ASN A 90 12.60 -7.70 -5.05
CA ASN A 90 12.67 -9.03 -4.45
C ASN A 90 11.34 -9.82 -4.54
N LEU A 91 10.21 -9.13 -4.64
CA LEU A 91 8.89 -9.73 -4.87
C LEU A 91 8.63 -10.08 -6.34
N SER A 92 9.48 -9.60 -7.26
CA SER A 92 9.33 -9.79 -8.71
C SER A 92 10.34 -10.78 -9.31
N LEU A 93 11.18 -11.45 -8.51
CA LEU A 93 12.24 -12.33 -9.03
C LEU A 93 11.74 -13.40 -10.01
N ASP A 94 10.56 -13.98 -9.75
CA ASP A 94 9.92 -15.00 -10.59
C ASP A 94 8.55 -14.52 -11.11
N GLY A 95 8.44 -13.24 -11.47
CA GLY A 95 7.20 -12.68 -12.01
C GLY A 95 7.17 -11.15 -11.98
N LYS A 96 6.04 -10.60 -11.55
CA LYS A 96 5.79 -9.16 -11.48
C LYS A 96 5.50 -8.70 -10.07
N ALA A 97 5.89 -7.48 -9.76
CA ALA A 97 5.47 -6.78 -8.56
C ALA A 97 5.38 -5.27 -8.84
N MET A 98 4.55 -4.57 -8.07
CA MET A 98 4.54 -3.11 -8.09
C MET A 98 4.20 -2.58 -6.70
N ASN A 99 4.75 -1.43 -6.34
CA ASN A 99 4.16 -0.58 -5.31
C ASN A 99 3.24 0.45 -6.00
N PHE A 100 2.29 0.99 -5.26
CA PHE A 100 1.39 2.01 -5.80
C PHE A 100 0.87 2.94 -4.72
N ILE A 101 0.50 4.15 -5.15
CA ILE A 101 -0.22 5.17 -4.38
C ILE A 101 -1.28 5.75 -5.31
N VAL A 102 -2.54 5.72 -4.88
CA VAL A 102 -3.66 6.42 -5.49
C VAL A 102 -4.29 7.27 -4.40
N GLY A 103 -4.10 8.58 -4.48
CA GLY A 103 -4.69 9.55 -3.57
C GLY A 103 -5.48 10.57 -4.37
N GLU A 104 -6.73 10.29 -4.70
CA GLU A 104 -7.58 11.19 -5.48
C GLU A 104 -7.84 12.51 -4.74
N THR A 105 -7.90 12.49 -3.41
CA THR A 105 -8.08 13.71 -2.60
C THR A 105 -6.82 14.57 -2.57
N SER A 106 -5.64 13.95 -2.57
CA SER A 106 -4.35 14.65 -2.57
C SER A 106 -3.79 14.90 -3.97
N MET A 107 -4.47 14.37 -5.00
CA MET A 107 -4.01 14.34 -6.39
C MET A 107 -2.61 13.74 -6.54
N ILE A 108 -2.30 12.71 -5.76
CA ILE A 108 -1.04 11.97 -5.80
C ILE A 108 -1.26 10.60 -6.42
N PHE A 109 -0.57 10.33 -7.52
CA PHE A 109 -0.59 9.04 -8.22
C PHE A 109 0.84 8.60 -8.47
N ALA A 110 1.22 7.44 -7.94
CA ALA A 110 2.56 6.93 -8.11
C ALA A 110 2.58 5.41 -8.22
N PHE A 111 3.54 4.89 -8.97
CA PHE A 111 3.85 3.46 -8.99
C PHE A 111 5.29 3.22 -9.43
N ASP A 112 5.86 2.13 -8.93
CA ASP A 112 7.05 1.48 -9.46
C ASP A 112 6.66 0.06 -9.89
N PHE A 113 6.91 -0.27 -11.15
CA PHE A 113 6.60 -1.57 -11.75
C PHE A 113 7.88 -2.36 -12.01
N TYR A 114 7.91 -3.58 -11.49
CA TYR A 114 9.04 -4.49 -11.56
C TYR A 114 8.67 -5.80 -12.24
N GLU A 115 9.61 -6.34 -13.01
CA GLU A 115 9.53 -7.67 -13.58
C GLU A 115 10.90 -8.35 -13.51
N ASN A 116 10.93 -9.62 -13.10
CA ASN A 116 12.16 -10.43 -12.96
C ASN A 116 13.27 -9.76 -12.09
N GLY A 117 12.87 -9.00 -11.08
CA GLY A 117 13.80 -8.32 -10.17
C GLY A 117 14.24 -6.92 -10.61
N GLU A 118 13.87 -6.47 -11.81
CA GLU A 118 14.30 -5.20 -12.37
C GLU A 118 13.18 -4.17 -12.40
N LEU A 119 13.51 -2.91 -12.11
CA LEU A 119 12.58 -1.78 -12.28
C LEU A 119 12.44 -1.49 -13.78
N LEU A 120 11.23 -1.65 -14.32
CA LEU A 120 10.96 -1.38 -15.73
C LEU A 120 10.35 0.01 -15.94
N ARG A 121 9.51 0.46 -15.00
CA ARG A 121 8.79 1.73 -15.11
C ARG A 121 8.52 2.32 -13.73
N SER A 122 8.82 3.60 -13.56
CA SER A 122 8.45 4.37 -12.36
C SER A 122 7.79 5.67 -12.78
N VAL A 123 6.67 6.02 -12.15
CA VAL A 123 5.93 7.26 -12.40
C VAL A 123 5.47 7.86 -11.10
N ILE A 124 5.64 9.17 -10.95
CA ILE A 124 5.10 9.99 -9.86
C ILE A 124 4.45 11.21 -10.48
N ASN A 125 3.15 11.33 -10.28
CA ASN A 125 2.34 12.48 -10.65
C ASN A 125 1.69 13.06 -9.39
N ALA A 126 1.96 14.34 -9.10
CA ALA A 126 1.37 15.06 -7.97
C ALA A 126 1.04 16.49 -8.41
N GLU A 127 -0.09 17.05 -7.97
CA GLU A 127 -0.61 18.35 -8.43
C GLU A 127 0.43 19.49 -8.43
N ASP A 128 1.25 19.57 -7.37
CA ASP A 128 2.28 20.61 -7.21
C ASP A 128 3.66 20.23 -7.79
N GLN A 129 3.78 19.10 -8.50
CA GLN A 129 5.03 18.62 -9.05
C GLN A 129 4.95 18.37 -10.55
N ASN A 130 6.05 18.59 -11.25
CA ASN A 130 6.18 18.09 -12.61
C ASN A 130 6.14 16.55 -12.57
N LEU A 131 5.43 15.95 -13.52
CA LEU A 131 5.45 14.51 -13.76
C LEU A 131 6.91 14.02 -13.78
N LYS A 132 7.24 13.11 -12.87
CA LYS A 132 8.52 12.40 -12.86
C LYS A 132 8.28 10.99 -13.36
N ALA A 133 9.09 10.57 -14.33
CA ALA A 133 8.93 9.29 -14.96
C ALA A 133 10.30 8.73 -15.38
N GLU A 134 10.54 7.45 -15.08
CA GLU A 134 11.76 6.73 -15.43
C GLU A 134 11.38 5.38 -16.07
N GLY A 135 12.27 4.82 -16.91
CA GLY A 135 12.02 3.56 -17.62
C GLY A 135 11.21 3.71 -18.92
N GLU A 136 10.98 2.57 -19.58
CA GLU A 136 10.26 2.52 -20.86
C GLU A 136 8.75 2.58 -20.64
N LEU A 137 8.05 3.32 -21.52
CA LEU A 137 6.58 3.37 -21.53
C LEU A 137 6.01 1.96 -21.70
N LEU A 138 5.09 1.59 -20.81
CA LEU A 138 4.37 0.32 -20.89
C LEU A 138 3.23 0.44 -21.91
N ASP A 139 2.90 -0.66 -22.60
CA ASP A 139 1.83 -0.67 -23.62
C ASP A 139 0.49 -0.15 -23.09
N ILE A 140 0.22 -0.38 -21.81
CA ILE A 140 -1.03 0.02 -21.13
C ILE A 140 -1.14 1.54 -20.90
N GLU A 141 -0.01 2.26 -20.87
CA GLU A 141 0.02 3.72 -20.79
C GLU A 141 -0.48 4.38 -22.10
N HIS A 142 -0.60 3.63 -23.20
CA HIS A 142 -1.18 4.15 -24.45
C HIS A 142 -2.70 4.08 -24.49
N SER A 143 -3.33 3.26 -23.63
CA SER A 143 -4.78 3.07 -23.62
C SER A 143 -5.49 3.79 -22.48
N GLU A 144 -4.77 4.14 -21.41
CA GLU A 144 -5.34 4.75 -20.20
C GLU A 144 -4.87 6.20 -20.04
N ASP A 145 -5.80 7.15 -20.18
CA ASP A 145 -5.52 8.59 -20.00
C ASP A 145 -5.58 9.01 -18.51
N ASP A 146 -6.19 8.18 -17.66
CA ASP A 146 -6.39 8.44 -16.24
C ASP A 146 -5.42 7.63 -15.37
N PHE A 147 -4.75 8.29 -14.42
CA PHE A 147 -3.73 7.64 -13.59
C PHE A 147 -4.30 6.60 -12.62
N THR A 148 -5.53 6.79 -12.12
CA THR A 148 -6.19 5.80 -11.27
C THR A 148 -6.47 4.54 -12.08
N GLU A 149 -7.05 4.68 -13.27
CA GLU A 149 -7.34 3.55 -14.17
C GLU A 149 -6.05 2.85 -14.63
N LEU A 150 -5.00 3.61 -14.94
CA LEU A 150 -3.68 3.07 -15.28
C LEU A 150 -3.10 2.21 -14.15
N ILE A 151 -3.06 2.73 -12.92
CA ILE A 151 -2.52 2.01 -11.76
C ILE A 151 -3.32 0.74 -11.50
N PHE A 152 -4.65 0.80 -11.54
CA PHE A 152 -5.48 -0.38 -11.30
C PHE A 152 -5.37 -1.42 -12.42
N SER A 153 -5.19 -1.00 -13.66
CA SER A 153 -4.96 -1.92 -14.78
C SER A 153 -3.58 -2.58 -14.69
N LEU A 154 -2.57 -1.87 -14.17
CA LEU A 154 -1.27 -2.45 -13.82
C LEU A 154 -1.40 -3.46 -12.67
N MET A 155 -2.18 -3.15 -11.63
CA MET A 155 -2.45 -4.10 -10.54
C MET A 155 -3.08 -5.40 -11.05
N GLU A 156 -4.03 -5.31 -11.98
CA GLU A 156 -4.64 -6.48 -12.63
C GLU A 156 -3.61 -7.27 -13.45
N THR A 157 -2.69 -6.57 -14.14
CA THR A 157 -1.59 -7.21 -14.86
C THR A 157 -0.63 -7.97 -13.94
N VAL A 158 -0.38 -7.44 -12.74
CA VAL A 158 0.54 -8.02 -11.75
C VAL A 158 -0.08 -9.17 -10.98
N SER A 159 -1.26 -8.94 -10.39
CA SER A 159 -1.86 -9.85 -9.42
C SER A 159 -3.10 -10.59 -9.96
N GLY A 160 -3.56 -10.24 -11.16
CA GLY A 160 -4.76 -10.81 -11.78
C GLY A 160 -6.06 -10.13 -11.36
N ASP A 161 -6.04 -9.27 -10.35
CA ASP A 161 -7.16 -8.43 -9.95
C ASP A 161 -6.71 -7.02 -9.56
N SER A 162 -7.66 -6.09 -9.58
CA SER A 162 -7.51 -4.71 -9.12
C SER A 162 -8.51 -4.39 -8.02
N ILE A 163 -8.50 -3.14 -7.56
CA ILE A 163 -9.50 -2.62 -6.60
C ILE A 163 -10.92 -2.70 -7.17
N TYR A 164 -11.09 -2.59 -8.49
CA TYR A 164 -12.40 -2.65 -9.13
C TYR A 164 -12.89 -4.07 -9.44
N THR A 165 -11.97 -5.02 -9.64
CA THR A 165 -12.36 -6.40 -9.99
C THR A 165 -12.58 -7.27 -8.75
N LEU A 166 -11.92 -6.98 -7.62
CA LEU A 166 -12.16 -7.71 -6.38
C LEU A 166 -13.55 -7.44 -5.80
N GLU A 167 -14.13 -8.49 -5.22
CA GLU A 167 -15.38 -8.38 -4.50
C GLU A 167 -15.15 -7.77 -3.10
N PRO A 168 -16.01 -6.84 -2.63
CA PRO A 168 -15.89 -6.21 -1.32
C PRO A 168 -15.83 -7.21 -0.17
N ASP A 169 -16.51 -8.35 -0.30
CA ASP A 169 -16.57 -9.44 0.67
C ASP A 169 -15.47 -10.50 0.47
N ALA A 170 -14.51 -10.26 -0.44
CA ALA A 170 -13.33 -11.11 -0.57
C ALA A 170 -12.56 -11.17 0.76
N GLU A 171 -12.12 -12.37 1.14
CA GLU A 171 -11.38 -12.59 2.39
C GLU A 171 -10.07 -11.80 2.38
N SER A 172 -9.88 -10.99 3.41
CA SER A 172 -8.65 -10.27 3.67
C SER A 172 -8.19 -10.54 5.10
N VAL A 173 -6.88 -10.46 5.35
CA VAL A 173 -6.31 -10.68 6.68
C VAL A 173 -5.58 -9.43 7.12
N ARG A 174 -5.93 -8.91 8.30
CA ARG A 174 -5.36 -7.68 8.84
C ARG A 174 -4.26 -7.98 9.85
N TYR A 175 -3.14 -7.29 9.69
CA TYR A 175 -2.00 -7.33 10.58
C TYR A 175 -1.58 -5.93 11.00
N LYS A 176 -0.78 -5.83 12.05
CA LYS A 176 -0.26 -4.56 12.57
C LYS A 176 1.23 -4.67 12.87
N PHE A 177 2.00 -3.66 12.45
CA PHE A 177 3.41 -3.52 12.85
C PHE A 177 3.50 -2.92 14.25
N ILE A 178 4.30 -3.51 15.12
CA ILE A 178 4.59 -2.95 16.44
C ILE A 178 5.73 -1.94 16.28
N LEU A 179 5.40 -0.66 16.34
CA LEU A 179 6.39 0.42 16.36
C LEU A 179 7.08 0.49 17.73
N GLU A 180 8.31 0.99 17.79
CA GLU A 180 9.11 1.01 19.02
C GLU A 180 8.44 1.80 20.16
N ASP A 181 7.65 2.83 19.83
CA ASP A 181 6.88 3.62 20.81
C ASP A 181 5.75 2.83 21.47
N ASP A 182 5.21 1.79 20.82
CA ASP A 182 4.17 0.94 21.39
C ASP A 182 4.76 -0.16 22.28
N LYS A 183 6.02 -0.58 22.05
CA LYS A 183 6.73 -1.50 22.95
C LYS A 183 6.93 -0.89 24.34
N ALA A 184 7.14 0.44 24.39
CA ALA A 184 7.29 1.16 25.65
C ALA A 184 5.99 1.22 26.47
N LYS A 185 4.81 1.20 25.84
CA LYS A 185 3.52 1.25 26.56
C LYS A 185 3.14 -0.07 27.19
N ASP A 186 3.48 -1.19 26.58
CA ASP A 186 3.20 -2.53 27.13
C ASP A 186 4.09 -2.84 28.36
N GLU A 187 5.32 -2.31 28.42
CA GLU A 187 6.18 -2.47 29.61
C GLU A 187 5.75 -1.61 30.82
N ILE A 188 4.94 -0.57 30.62
CA ILE A 188 4.54 0.37 31.70
C ILE A 188 3.34 -0.16 32.52
N THR A 189 2.62 -1.18 32.06
CA THR A 189 1.45 -1.69 32.81
C THR A 189 1.77 -2.55 34.02
N ASP A 190 3.03 -3.02 34.18
CA ASP A 190 3.44 -3.85 35.31
C ASP A 190 4.31 -3.13 36.37
N THR A 191 4.64 -1.85 36.19
CA THR A 191 5.43 -1.12 37.21
C THR A 191 4.89 0.28 37.47
N ALA A 192 3.99 0.35 38.45
CA ALA A 192 3.72 1.45 39.39
C ALA A 192 4.08 2.91 39.02
N ILE A 193 3.05 3.75 39.07
CA ILE A 193 2.98 5.01 39.85
C ILE A 193 4.35 5.59 40.29
N ALA A 194 4.83 6.62 39.59
CA ALA A 194 5.52 7.76 40.20
C ALA A 194 5.59 8.93 39.20
N THR A 195 5.09 10.06 39.68
CA THR A 195 5.12 11.41 39.10
C THR A 195 6.53 11.84 38.68
N GLU A 196 6.67 12.53 37.54
CA GLU A 196 7.17 13.92 37.46
C GLU A 196 7.18 14.44 36.02
N GLU A 197 6.59 15.62 35.85
CA GLU A 197 6.59 16.45 34.65
C GLU A 197 8.02 16.87 34.30
N HIS A 198 8.46 16.69 33.05
CA HIS A 198 9.50 17.53 32.45
C HIS A 198 9.23 17.71 30.94
N SER A 199 8.92 18.96 30.59
CA SER A 199 8.80 19.47 29.23
C SER A 199 10.14 19.44 28.49
N ILE A 200 10.16 18.91 27.27
CA ILE A 200 11.20 19.21 26.29
C ILE A 200 10.51 19.55 24.96
N GLU A 201 10.55 20.83 24.60
CA GLU A 201 10.33 21.30 23.23
C GLU A 201 11.49 20.80 22.37
N GLU A 202 11.25 19.86 21.46
CA GLU A 202 12.19 19.57 20.38
C GLU A 202 11.66 20.07 19.04
N ASN A 203 12.47 20.96 18.48
CA ASN A 203 12.30 21.67 17.23
C ASN A 203 12.49 20.68 16.07
N ILE A 204 11.47 19.87 15.77
CA ILE A 204 11.48 18.97 14.62
C ILE A 204 11.41 19.83 13.36
N LYS A 205 12.56 19.98 12.69
CA LYS A 205 12.57 20.60 11.36
C LYS A 205 11.92 19.64 10.37
N PRO A 206 11.02 20.13 9.51
CA PRO A 206 10.41 19.29 8.51
C PRO A 206 11.43 18.77 7.47
N TRP A 207 11.19 17.56 6.99
CA TRP A 207 12.10 16.75 6.17
C TRP A 207 12.46 17.35 4.79
N TRP A 208 11.71 18.36 4.31
CA TRP A 208 11.95 19.01 3.02
C TRP A 208 13.03 20.11 3.01
N LYS A 209 13.85 20.24 4.07
CA LYS A 209 14.95 21.22 4.14
C LYS A 209 16.35 20.70 3.73
N PHE A 210 16.44 19.53 3.09
CA PHE A 210 17.72 18.90 2.75
C PHE A 210 17.95 18.67 1.26
N TRP A 211 17.54 19.59 0.37
CA TRP A 211 18.02 19.63 -1.03
C TRP A 211 18.03 21.08 -1.52
#